data_AF-A0A433A761-F1
#
_entry.id   AF-A0A433A761-F1
#
_cell.length_a   1.000
_cell.length_b   1.000
_cell.length_c   1.000
_cell.angle_alpha   90.00
_cell.angle_beta   90.00
_cell.angle_gamma   90.00
#
_symmetry.space_group_name_H-M   'P 1'
#
loop_
_entity.id
_entity.type
_entity.pdbx_description
1 polymer ?
#
loop_
_entity_poly.entity_id
_entity_poly.type
_entity_poly.pdbx_seq_one_letter_code
_entity_poly.pdbx_strand_id
1 'polypeptide(L)'
;MNQTTHGNFIAYMNRNKEPGDNKPTFDGKLSLPGTEGEQTFALWAHEYKDPKTGEVKIMFNGRADAVSPTDEPMVQVAALMTGDAEKATIGNLSLTARQLVLFPNRFKAEAPEKERPDYWGAYNPGNGQPVVRISAWLRKDRYQNAMVSGATSHPLPGKSEVEQQDFGPTLGDLQREGVVTQGMPANPKKRAGRQGR
;
A
#
# COMPACT_ATOMS: atom_id res chain seq x y z
N MET A 1 15.60 9.24 -17.92
CA MET A 1 14.86 9.28 -16.64
C MET A 1 13.91 8.10 -16.68
N ASN A 2 14.06 7.11 -15.79
CA ASN A 2 13.17 5.95 -15.75
C ASN A 2 11.83 6.41 -15.17
N GLN A 3 10.79 6.49 -16.00
CA GLN A 3 9.43 6.64 -15.51
C GLN A 3 9.07 5.36 -14.74
N THR A 4 8.91 5.46 -13.43
CA THR A 4 8.44 4.34 -12.62
C THR A 4 6.98 4.08 -12.99
N THR A 5 6.72 2.91 -13.59
CA THR A 5 5.36 2.43 -13.92
C THR A 5 4.51 2.16 -12.68
N HIS A 6 5.13 2.22 -11.50
CA HIS A 6 4.55 1.92 -10.20
C HIS A 6 4.74 3.09 -9.24
N GLY A 7 3.72 3.34 -8.42
CA GLY A 7 3.82 4.17 -7.24
C GLY A 7 4.17 3.35 -6.00
N ASN A 8 4.57 4.01 -4.92
CA ASN A 8 4.94 3.37 -3.66
C ASN A 8 3.70 3.20 -2.77
N PHE A 9 3.71 2.18 -1.92
CA PHE A 9 2.74 1.99 -0.85
C PHE A 9 3.46 1.50 0.40
N ILE A 10 3.49 2.29 1.47
CA ILE A 10 4.13 1.90 2.71
C ILE A 10 3.33 2.37 3.92
N ALA A 11 3.12 1.50 4.90
CA ALA A 11 2.41 1.82 6.14
C ALA A 11 3.09 1.13 7.33
N TYR A 12 3.30 1.87 8.40
CA TYR A 12 3.88 1.37 9.64
C TYR A 12 2.79 1.18 10.68
N MET A 13 2.94 0.16 11.52
CA MET A 13 2.00 -0.08 12.61
C MET A 13 1.91 1.16 13.50
N ASN A 14 0.68 1.61 13.78
CA ASN A 14 0.45 2.71 14.69
C ASN A 14 0.82 2.27 16.10
N ARG A 15 1.87 2.86 16.65
CA ARG A 15 2.40 2.50 17.98
C ARG A 15 1.45 2.86 19.13
N ASN A 16 0.52 3.76 18.88
CA ASN A 16 -0.46 4.20 19.85
C ASN A 16 -1.77 3.40 19.77
N LYS A 17 -1.88 2.43 18.84
CA LYS A 17 -3.03 1.52 18.73
C LYS A 17 -3.05 0.59 19.94
N GLU A 18 -4.16 0.60 20.66
CA GLU A 18 -4.45 -0.34 21.74
C GLU A 18 -5.62 -1.27 21.37
N PRO A 19 -5.70 -2.48 21.96
CA PRO A 19 -6.86 -3.35 21.79
C PRO A 19 -8.16 -2.61 22.19
N GLY A 20 -9.17 -2.65 21.31
CA GLY A 20 -10.47 -2.03 21.55
C GLY A 20 -10.58 -0.53 21.22
N ASP A 21 -9.48 0.18 20.91
CA ASP A 21 -9.59 1.57 20.46
C ASP A 21 -9.96 1.67 18.95
N ASN A 22 -10.38 2.86 18.52
CA ASN A 22 -10.77 3.16 17.13
C ASN A 22 -9.63 3.79 16.29
N LYS A 23 -8.39 3.76 16.80
CA LYS A 23 -7.24 4.30 16.06
C LYS A 23 -6.91 3.41 14.87
N PRO A 24 -6.32 3.98 13.80
CA PRO A 24 -5.86 3.16 12.69
C PRO A 24 -4.80 2.15 13.16
N THR A 25 -4.81 0.98 12.53
CA THR A 25 -3.82 -0.08 12.74
C THR A 25 -2.49 0.27 12.09
N PHE A 26 -2.52 0.91 10.92
CA PHE A 26 -1.34 1.39 10.22
C PHE A 26 -1.54 2.83 9.75
N ASP A 27 -0.45 3.60 9.76
CA ASP A 27 -0.37 4.91 9.15
C ASP A 27 0.77 4.92 8.14
N GLY A 28 0.55 5.54 6.99
CA GLY A 28 1.39 5.32 5.83
C GLY A 28 1.38 6.44 4.82
N LYS A 29 2.10 6.17 3.74
CA LYS A 29 2.20 7.02 2.56
C LYS A 29 2.07 6.17 1.31
N LEU A 30 1.34 6.69 0.33
CA LEU A 30 1.26 6.13 -1.01
C LEU A 30 1.58 7.20 -2.04
N SER A 31 2.13 6.80 -3.19
CA SER A 31 2.20 7.65 -4.37
C SER A 31 1.43 7.00 -5.50
N LEU A 32 0.94 7.82 -6.45
CA LEU A 32 0.26 7.31 -7.64
C LEU A 32 1.29 6.95 -8.71
N PRO A 33 1.00 5.95 -9.57
CA PRO A 33 1.89 5.60 -10.67
C PRO A 33 2.15 6.82 -11.57
N GLY A 34 3.41 7.04 -11.95
CA GLY A 34 3.80 8.14 -12.84
C GLY A 34 3.57 9.56 -12.29
N THR A 35 3.20 9.71 -11.01
CA THR A 35 2.96 11.02 -10.37
C THR A 35 4.03 11.30 -9.33
N GLU A 36 4.55 12.53 -9.32
CA GLU A 36 5.39 13.01 -8.22
C GLU A 36 4.49 13.47 -7.06
N GLY A 37 4.76 12.98 -5.85
CA GLY A 37 3.99 13.32 -4.64
C GLY A 37 3.52 12.10 -3.85
N GLU A 38 3.47 12.24 -2.53
CA GLU A 38 3.01 11.20 -1.60
C GLU A 38 1.78 11.68 -0.83
N GLN A 39 0.77 10.84 -0.73
CA GLN A 39 -0.41 11.07 0.09
C GLN A 39 -0.30 10.25 1.37
N THR A 40 -0.51 10.90 2.51
CA THR A 40 -0.65 10.22 3.79
C THR A 40 -1.98 9.47 3.84
N PHE A 41 -1.98 8.29 4.47
CA PHE A 41 -3.18 7.52 4.67
C PHE A 41 -3.15 6.76 5.99
N ALA A 42 -4.34 6.36 6.42
CA ALA A 42 -4.56 5.52 7.59
C ALA A 42 -5.31 4.23 7.18
N LEU A 43 -4.98 3.10 7.80
CA LEU A 43 -5.64 1.80 7.62
C LEU A 43 -6.22 1.29 8.93
N TRP A 44 -7.48 0.86 8.90
CA TRP A 44 -8.17 0.17 9.97
C TRP A 44 -8.32 -1.31 9.62
N ALA A 45 -7.86 -2.18 10.51
CA ALA A 45 -8.06 -3.62 10.40
C ALA A 45 -9.48 -4.01 10.79
N HIS A 46 -10.08 -4.89 10.01
CA HIS A 46 -11.37 -5.49 10.30
C HIS A 46 -11.27 -7.00 10.14
N GLU A 47 -11.76 -7.73 11.14
CA GLU A 47 -11.95 -9.17 11.01
C GLU A 47 -13.22 -9.43 10.19
N TYR A 48 -13.14 -10.41 9.30
CA TYR A 48 -14.30 -10.97 8.64
C TYR A 48 -14.17 -12.49 8.56
N LYS A 49 -15.30 -13.17 8.62
CA LYS A 49 -15.35 -14.62 8.42
C LYS A 49 -15.50 -14.92 6.95
N ASP A 50 -14.55 -15.65 6.36
CA ASP A 50 -14.65 -16.07 4.96
C ASP A 50 -15.86 -16.99 4.80
N PRO A 51 -16.90 -16.61 4.02
CA PRO A 51 -18.11 -17.41 3.94
C PRO A 51 -17.88 -18.78 3.29
N LYS A 52 -16.78 -18.95 2.53
CA LYS A 52 -16.44 -20.22 1.88
C LYS A 52 -15.68 -21.18 2.79
N THR A 53 -14.70 -20.68 3.55
CA THR A 53 -13.82 -21.53 4.37
C THR A 53 -14.15 -21.50 5.86
N GLY A 54 -14.91 -20.50 6.32
CA GLY A 54 -15.23 -20.28 7.72
C GLY A 54 -14.08 -19.68 8.54
N GLU A 55 -12.93 -19.42 7.93
CA GLU A 55 -11.76 -18.85 8.59
C GLU A 55 -11.95 -17.36 8.88
N VAL A 56 -11.43 -16.91 10.03
CA VAL A 56 -11.32 -15.48 10.33
C VAL A 56 -10.13 -14.91 9.56
N LYS A 57 -10.38 -13.89 8.76
CA LYS A 57 -9.38 -13.18 7.96
C LYS A 57 -9.44 -11.70 8.29
N ILE A 58 -8.32 -11.01 8.10
CA ILE A 58 -8.22 -9.57 8.29
C ILE A 58 -8.32 -8.90 6.93
N MET A 59 -9.14 -7.87 6.83
CA MET A 59 -9.12 -6.92 5.71
C MET A 59 -8.80 -5.53 6.24
N PHE A 60 -8.36 -4.62 5.36
CA PHE A 60 -8.11 -3.24 5.74
C PHE A 60 -8.99 -2.30 4.93
N ASN A 61 -9.60 -1.35 5.63
CA ASN A 61 -10.19 -0.16 5.01
C ASN A 61 -9.32 1.03 5.35
N GLY A 62 -9.18 1.97 4.43
CA GLY A 62 -8.35 3.13 4.65
C GLY A 62 -8.87 4.37 3.97
N ARG A 63 -8.29 5.49 4.39
CA ARG A 63 -8.56 6.80 3.81
C ARG A 63 -7.25 7.56 3.69
N ALA A 64 -7.05 8.15 2.53
CA ALA A 64 -5.95 9.07 2.27
C ALA A 64 -6.37 10.52 2.46
N ASP A 65 -5.40 11.37 2.74
CA ASP A 65 -5.59 12.81 2.79
C ASP A 65 -5.80 13.39 1.38
N ALA A 66 -6.48 14.54 1.29
CA ALA A 66 -6.67 15.23 0.00
C ALA A 66 -5.39 15.84 -0.56
N VAL A 67 -4.41 16.07 0.31
CA VAL A 67 -3.23 16.86 0.00
C VAL A 67 -1.98 16.08 0.33
N SER A 68 -0.95 16.27 -0.48
CA SER A 68 0.38 15.78 -0.14
C SER A 68 1.00 16.76 0.88
N PRO A 69 1.57 16.28 1.99
CA PRO A 69 2.18 17.14 3.00
C PRO A 69 3.46 17.82 2.50
N THR A 70 3.97 17.40 1.33
CA THR A 70 5.15 17.98 0.69
C THR A 70 4.81 19.01 -0.39
N ASP A 71 3.52 19.22 -0.69
CA ASP A 71 3.11 20.21 -1.67
C ASP A 71 3.26 21.63 -1.12
N GLU A 72 3.45 22.60 -2.01
CA GLU A 72 3.44 24.03 -1.64
C GLU A 72 2.12 24.43 -0.96
N PRO A 73 2.12 25.32 0.05
CA PRO A 73 0.91 25.61 0.85
C PRO A 73 -0.31 26.02 0.02
N MET A 74 -0.13 26.85 -1.02
CA MET A 74 -1.23 27.27 -1.89
C MET A 74 -1.78 26.13 -2.76
N VAL A 75 -0.95 25.13 -3.10
CA VAL A 75 -1.39 23.92 -3.81
C VAL A 75 -2.25 23.07 -2.88
N GLN A 76 -1.88 22.93 -1.61
CA GLN A 76 -2.69 22.24 -0.62
C GLN A 76 -4.06 22.93 -0.44
N VAL A 77 -4.09 24.26 -0.32
CA VAL A 77 -5.35 25.01 -0.22
C VAL A 77 -6.22 24.83 -1.47
N ALA A 78 -5.63 24.94 -2.66
CA ALA A 78 -6.38 24.74 -3.92
C ALA A 78 -6.96 23.32 -4.03
N ALA A 79 -6.21 22.30 -3.62
CA ALA A 79 -6.67 20.92 -3.58
C ALA A 79 -7.83 20.72 -2.58
N LEU A 80 -7.82 21.39 -1.43
CA LEU A 80 -8.94 21.35 -0.47
C LEU A 80 -10.21 22.06 -0.97
N MET A 81 -10.04 23.06 -1.84
CA MET A 81 -11.15 23.76 -2.48
C MET A 81 -11.74 22.99 -3.68
N THR A 82 -10.98 22.04 -4.22
CA THR A 82 -11.44 21.17 -5.30
C THR A 82 -12.28 20.06 -4.67
N GLY A 83 -13.57 20.02 -5.00
CA GLY A 83 -14.46 18.97 -4.50
C GLY A 83 -13.97 17.57 -4.87
N ASP A 84 -14.34 16.58 -4.05
CA ASP A 84 -14.07 15.17 -4.35
C ASP A 84 -14.80 14.75 -5.64
N ALA A 85 -14.10 14.03 -6.51
CA ALA A 85 -14.73 13.32 -7.61
C ALA A 85 -15.72 12.26 -7.10
N GLU A 86 -16.66 11.86 -7.95
CA GLU A 86 -17.66 10.85 -7.62
C GLU A 86 -17.05 9.47 -7.29
N LYS A 87 -17.89 8.59 -6.72
CA LYS A 87 -17.51 7.20 -6.44
C LYS A 87 -16.97 6.54 -7.71
N ALA A 88 -15.84 5.86 -7.58
CA ALA A 88 -15.25 5.09 -8.67
C ALA A 88 -15.46 3.60 -8.42
N THR A 89 -15.70 2.85 -9.49
CA THR A 89 -15.98 1.41 -9.42
C THR A 89 -14.87 0.62 -10.12
N ILE A 90 -14.41 -0.46 -9.48
CA ILE A 90 -13.46 -1.41 -10.06
C ILE A 90 -13.93 -2.84 -9.77
N GLY A 91 -14.27 -3.59 -10.83
CA GLY A 91 -14.93 -4.88 -10.67
C GLY A 91 -16.24 -4.73 -9.89
N ASN A 92 -16.35 -5.39 -8.74
CA ASN A 92 -17.49 -5.32 -7.83
C ASN A 92 -17.27 -4.35 -6.64
N LEU A 93 -16.17 -3.60 -6.61
CA LEU A 93 -15.86 -2.65 -5.55
C LEU A 93 -16.26 -1.25 -5.96
N SER A 94 -17.01 -0.55 -5.10
CA SER A 94 -17.28 0.88 -5.22
C SER A 94 -16.55 1.62 -4.12
N LEU A 95 -15.73 2.60 -4.51
CA LEU A 95 -14.86 3.36 -3.62
C LEU A 95 -15.24 4.84 -3.67
N THR A 96 -15.50 5.44 -2.52
CA THR A 96 -15.60 6.91 -2.43
C THR A 96 -14.24 7.54 -2.69
N ALA A 97 -14.23 8.84 -2.98
CA ALA A 97 -12.99 9.60 -3.10
C ALA A 97 -12.08 9.36 -1.87
N ARG A 98 -10.80 9.15 -2.17
CA ARG A 98 -9.71 8.92 -1.21
C ARG A 98 -9.86 7.67 -0.35
N GLN A 99 -10.80 6.78 -0.70
CA GLN A 99 -10.95 5.49 -0.04
C GLN A 99 -10.01 4.46 -0.66
N LEU A 100 -9.34 3.70 0.20
CA LEU A 100 -8.59 2.52 -0.19
C LEU A 100 -9.06 1.31 0.60
N VAL A 101 -8.94 0.13 0.01
CA VAL A 101 -9.28 -1.15 0.63
C VAL A 101 -8.23 -2.19 0.29
N LEU A 102 -7.93 -3.08 1.24
CA LEU A 102 -7.03 -4.23 1.06
C LEU A 102 -7.72 -5.52 1.51
N PHE A 103 -7.68 -6.54 0.67
CA PHE A 103 -8.23 -7.87 0.91
C PHE A 103 -7.12 -8.93 0.87
N PRO A 104 -7.21 -9.98 1.70
CA PRO A 104 -6.27 -11.10 1.62
C PRO A 104 -6.20 -11.70 0.22
N ASN A 105 -4.98 -11.91 -0.27
CA ASN A 105 -4.74 -12.57 -1.52
C ASN A 105 -5.00 -14.09 -1.39
N ARG A 106 -6.14 -14.54 -1.90
CA ARG A 106 -6.52 -15.96 -1.88
C ARG A 106 -5.68 -16.82 -2.82
N PHE A 107 -5.08 -16.22 -3.85
CA PHE A 107 -4.30 -16.91 -4.87
C PHE A 107 -2.81 -17.01 -4.51
N LYS A 108 -2.37 -16.41 -3.39
CA LYS A 108 -0.94 -16.45 -3.01
C LYS A 108 -0.40 -17.87 -2.86
N ALA A 109 -1.20 -18.77 -2.27
CA ALA A 109 -0.82 -20.16 -2.04
C ALA A 109 -0.72 -21.01 -3.31
N GLU A 110 -1.32 -20.57 -4.43
CA GLU A 110 -1.34 -21.34 -5.67
C GLU A 110 -0.01 -21.30 -6.44
N ALA A 111 0.81 -20.27 -6.19
CA ALA A 111 2.12 -20.09 -6.81
C ALA A 111 3.10 -19.44 -5.80
N PRO A 112 3.55 -20.18 -4.76
CA PRO A 112 4.41 -19.64 -3.71
C PRO A 112 5.73 -19.06 -4.23
N GLU A 113 6.27 -19.62 -5.31
CA GLU A 113 7.49 -19.21 -5.98
C GLU A 113 7.42 -17.82 -6.63
N LYS A 114 6.20 -17.32 -6.90
CA LYS A 114 5.99 -15.98 -7.46
C LYS A 114 6.02 -14.86 -6.41
N GLU A 115 6.15 -15.22 -5.12
CA GLU A 115 6.15 -14.27 -4.00
C GLU A 115 5.01 -13.24 -4.06
N ARG A 116 3.81 -13.71 -4.44
CA ARG A 116 2.63 -12.84 -4.63
C ARG A 116 2.33 -12.01 -3.37
N PRO A 117 1.68 -10.83 -3.52
CA PRO A 117 1.25 -10.00 -2.39
C PRO A 117 0.44 -10.77 -1.36
N ASP A 118 0.57 -10.41 -0.08
CA ASP A 118 -0.31 -10.89 0.99
C ASP A 118 -1.72 -10.31 0.84
N TYR A 119 -1.79 -9.07 0.35
CA TYR A 119 -3.02 -8.32 0.16
C TYR A 119 -3.07 -7.70 -1.23
N TRP A 120 -4.27 -7.70 -1.81
CA TRP A 120 -4.62 -6.93 -2.99
C TRP A 120 -5.64 -5.87 -2.64
N GLY A 121 -5.57 -4.75 -3.32
CA GLY A 121 -6.45 -3.64 -3.03
C GLY A 121 -6.70 -2.73 -4.20
N ALA A 122 -7.46 -1.70 -3.89
CA ALA A 122 -7.72 -0.61 -4.79
C ALA A 122 -7.80 0.70 -4.00
N TYR A 123 -7.42 1.79 -4.66
CA TYR A 123 -7.49 3.14 -4.14
C TYR A 123 -8.13 4.06 -5.17
N ASN A 124 -9.16 4.80 -4.75
CA ASN A 124 -9.73 5.89 -5.53
C ASN A 124 -9.07 7.21 -5.13
N PRO A 125 -8.24 7.84 -5.99
CA PRO A 125 -7.58 9.10 -5.67
C PRO A 125 -8.53 10.27 -5.42
N GLY A 126 -9.76 10.23 -5.96
CA GLY A 126 -10.75 11.29 -5.77
C GLY A 126 -10.47 12.59 -6.53
N ASN A 127 -9.39 12.67 -7.30
CA ASN A 127 -8.99 13.84 -8.10
C ASN A 127 -9.26 13.68 -9.61
N GLY A 128 -10.15 12.76 -9.98
CA GLY A 128 -10.47 12.43 -11.38
C GLY A 128 -9.49 11.45 -12.04
N GLN A 129 -8.38 11.08 -11.38
CA GLN A 129 -7.52 10.02 -11.86
C GLN A 129 -8.18 8.63 -11.73
N PRO A 130 -7.81 7.66 -12.58
CA PRO A 130 -8.31 6.29 -12.49
C PRO A 130 -8.03 5.65 -11.13
N VAL A 131 -8.90 4.74 -10.72
CA VAL A 131 -8.65 3.85 -9.57
C VAL A 131 -7.35 3.09 -9.82
N VAL A 132 -6.47 3.10 -8.83
CA VAL A 132 -5.21 2.34 -8.87
C VAL A 132 -5.36 1.06 -8.07
N ARG A 133 -4.67 0.00 -8.51
CA ARG A 133 -4.53 -1.25 -7.78
C ARG A 133 -3.42 -1.13 -6.74
N ILE A 134 -3.56 -1.87 -5.64
CA ILE A 134 -2.53 -1.98 -4.61
C ILE A 134 -2.10 -3.43 -4.50
N SER A 135 -0.79 -3.67 -4.56
CA SER A 135 -0.14 -4.93 -4.25
C SER A 135 0.65 -4.74 -2.95
N ALA A 136 0.26 -5.41 -1.86
CA ALA A 136 0.83 -5.18 -0.54
C ALA A 136 1.29 -6.47 0.16
N TRP A 137 2.46 -6.39 0.80
CA TRP A 137 3.06 -7.45 1.61
C TRP A 137 3.11 -7.02 3.08
N LEU A 138 2.73 -7.92 3.97
CA LEU A 138 2.83 -7.73 5.41
C LEU A 138 4.20 -8.25 5.87
N ARG A 139 5.03 -7.35 6.39
CA ARG A 139 6.42 -7.63 6.74
C ARG A 139 6.76 -7.07 8.12
N LYS A 140 7.99 -7.31 8.56
CA LYS A 140 8.57 -6.69 9.73
C LYS A 140 9.47 -5.53 9.32
N ASP A 141 9.40 -4.42 10.04
CA ASP A 141 10.35 -3.33 9.91
C ASP A 141 11.70 -3.69 10.57
N ARG A 142 12.68 -2.77 10.49
CA ARG A 142 14.01 -2.93 11.11
C ARG A 142 13.98 -3.10 12.64
N TYR A 143 12.85 -2.79 13.28
CA TYR A 143 12.64 -2.88 14.72
C TYR A 143 11.70 -4.05 15.08
N GLN A 144 11.44 -4.97 14.15
CA GLN A 144 10.54 -6.12 14.33
C GLN A 144 9.06 -5.75 14.58
N ASN A 145 8.65 -4.52 14.25
CA ASN A 145 7.24 -4.12 14.24
C ASN A 145 6.58 -4.51 12.92
N ALA A 146 5.27 -4.71 12.94
CA ALA A 146 4.53 -4.96 11.71
C ALA A 146 4.58 -3.73 10.79
N MET A 147 4.67 -3.98 9.49
CA MET A 147 4.68 -2.97 8.43
C MET A 147 3.98 -3.56 7.20
N VAL A 148 3.23 -2.75 6.48
CA VAL A 148 2.71 -3.06 5.15
C VAL A 148 3.54 -2.31 4.13
N SER A 149 3.99 -2.99 3.09
CA SER A 149 4.79 -2.37 2.03
C SER A 149 4.41 -2.97 0.69
N GLY A 150 4.47 -2.18 -0.37
CA GLY A 150 3.93 -2.59 -1.64
C GLY A 150 4.06 -1.52 -2.71
N ALA A 151 3.24 -1.65 -3.74
CA ALA A 151 3.18 -0.73 -4.84
C ALA A 151 1.75 -0.47 -5.29
N THR A 152 1.56 0.69 -5.90
CA THR A 152 0.36 1.01 -6.65
C THR A 152 0.61 0.85 -8.14
N SER A 153 -0.36 0.37 -8.90
CA SER A 153 -0.29 0.24 -10.36
C SER A 153 -1.61 0.63 -11.01
N HIS A 154 -1.56 1.02 -12.29
CA HIS A 154 -2.79 1.15 -13.07
C HIS A 154 -3.36 -0.25 -13.40
N PRO A 155 -4.70 -0.41 -13.43
CA PRO A 155 -5.31 -1.66 -13.87
C PRO A 155 -4.90 -2.00 -15.31
N LEU A 156 -4.60 -3.28 -15.58
CA LEU A 156 -4.31 -3.74 -16.94
C LEU A 156 -5.61 -3.81 -17.76
N PRO A 157 -5.74 -3.06 -18.87
CA PRO A 157 -6.95 -3.06 -19.69
C PRO A 157 -7.28 -4.45 -20.22
N GLY A 158 -8.57 -4.83 -20.14
CA GLY A 158 -9.07 -6.10 -20.69
C GLY A 158 -8.63 -7.37 -19.94
N LYS A 159 -7.94 -7.25 -18.80
CA LYS A 159 -7.52 -8.39 -17.96
C LYS A 159 -8.49 -8.65 -16.82
N SER A 160 -8.85 -9.92 -16.63
CA SER A 160 -9.60 -10.39 -15.46
C SER A 160 -8.82 -10.16 -14.15
N GLU A 161 -9.48 -10.26 -13.00
CA GLU A 161 -8.82 -10.06 -11.71
C GLU A 161 -7.68 -11.06 -11.48
N VAL A 162 -7.88 -12.34 -11.84
CA VAL A 162 -6.84 -13.37 -11.73
C VAL A 162 -5.66 -13.03 -12.63
N GLU A 163 -5.91 -12.62 -13.88
CA GLU A 163 -4.83 -12.20 -14.78
C GLU A 163 -4.12 -10.95 -14.27
N GLN A 164 -4.83 -9.96 -13.72
CA GLN A 164 -4.21 -8.78 -13.13
C GLN A 164 -3.27 -9.15 -11.97
N GLN A 165 -3.59 -10.20 -11.21
CA GLN A 165 -2.73 -10.69 -10.13
C GLN A 165 -1.54 -11.51 -10.63
N ASP A 166 -1.69 -12.20 -11.76
CA ASP A 166 -0.61 -12.96 -12.40
C ASP A 166 0.42 -12.07 -13.11
N PHE A 167 -0.04 -10.96 -13.68
CA PHE A 167 0.81 -9.95 -14.34
C PHE A 167 1.21 -8.81 -13.41
N GLY A 168 0.77 -8.84 -12.15
CA GLY A 168 1.12 -7.82 -11.17
C GLY A 168 2.59 -7.92 -10.74
N PRO A 169 3.15 -6.83 -10.20
CA PRO A 169 4.56 -6.81 -9.84
C PRO A 169 4.86 -7.79 -8.70
N THR A 170 5.96 -8.54 -8.83
CA THR A 170 6.46 -9.37 -7.72
C THR A 170 7.26 -8.52 -6.74
N LEU A 171 7.50 -9.06 -5.54
CA LEU A 171 8.32 -8.37 -4.54
C LEU A 171 9.75 -8.11 -5.05
N GLY A 172 10.31 -9.06 -5.80
CA GLY A 172 11.64 -8.93 -6.43
C GLY A 172 11.68 -7.84 -7.51
N ASP A 173 10.59 -7.64 -8.27
CA ASP A 173 10.52 -6.57 -9.27
C ASP A 173 10.54 -5.19 -8.61
N LEU A 174 9.70 -5.01 -7.59
CA LEU A 174 9.59 -3.73 -6.87
C LEU A 174 10.86 -3.38 -6.09
N GLN A 175 11.61 -4.38 -5.63
CA GLN A 175 12.92 -4.18 -5.01
C GLN A 175 13.95 -3.71 -6.05
N ARG A 176 13.95 -4.29 -7.25
CA ARG A 176 14.84 -3.87 -8.34
C ARG A 176 14.52 -2.46 -8.84
N GLU A 177 13.24 -2.09 -8.85
CA GLU A 177 12.77 -0.75 -9.18
C GLU A 177 12.97 0.27 -8.04
N GLY A 178 13.38 -0.18 -6.85
CA GLY A 178 13.58 0.69 -5.68
C GLY A 178 12.28 1.23 -5.06
N VAL A 179 11.12 0.77 -5.54
CA VAL A 179 9.78 1.14 -5.03
C VAL A 179 9.58 0.57 -3.63
N VAL A 180 10.06 -0.65 -3.40
CA VAL A 180 9.96 -1.35 -2.12
C VAL A 180 11.34 -1.64 -1.56
N THR A 181 11.64 -1.16 -0.35
CA THR A 181 12.91 -1.43 0.31
C THR A 181 12.93 -2.82 0.98
N GLN A 182 14.11 -3.43 1.09
CA GLN A 182 14.36 -4.68 1.84
C GLN A 182 14.25 -4.52 3.38
N GLY A 183 13.78 -3.37 3.86
CA GLY A 183 14.27 -2.80 5.11
C GLY A 183 15.62 -2.11 4.84
N MET A 184 15.86 -0.95 5.48
CA MET A 184 17.14 -0.25 5.35
C MET A 184 18.31 -1.22 5.61
N PRO A 185 19.42 -1.13 4.84
CA PRO A 185 20.55 -2.03 5.00
C PRO A 185 20.97 -2.07 6.46
N ALA A 186 21.15 -3.28 7.00
CA ALA A 186 21.72 -3.46 8.33
C ALA A 186 23.02 -2.67 8.39
N ASN A 187 23.13 -1.76 9.37
CA ASN A 187 24.33 -0.97 9.60
C ASN A 187 25.56 -1.89 9.44
N PRO A 188 26.53 -1.56 8.59
CA PRO A 188 27.77 -2.33 8.54
C PRO A 188 28.31 -2.34 9.97
N LYS A 189 28.45 -3.55 10.55
CA LYS A 189 28.99 -3.76 11.89
C LYS A 189 30.20 -2.85 12.02
N LYS A 190 30.13 -1.84 12.90
CA LYS A 190 31.31 -1.07 13.32
C LYS A 190 32.37 -2.11 13.64
N ARG A 191 33.44 -2.14 12.83
CA ARG A 191 34.64 -2.92 13.14
C ARG A 191 35.04 -2.48 14.54
N ALA A 192 34.83 -3.37 15.50
CA ALA A 192 35.42 -3.26 16.82
C ALA A 192 36.94 -3.38 16.59
N GLY A 193 37.60 -2.25 16.37
CA GLY A 193 39.03 -2.12 16.50
C GLY A 193 39.36 -2.22 17.98
N ARG A 194 39.42 -3.44 18.50
CA ARG A 194 39.99 -3.75 19.81
C ARG A 194 41.50 -3.80 19.65
N GLN A 195 42.16 -2.86 20.34
CA GLN A 195 43.46 -2.92 21.01
C GLN A 195 44.48 -3.98 20.53
N GLY A 196 45.69 -3.49 20.22
CA GLY A 196 46.88 -4.33 20.16
C GLY A 196 48.17 -3.54 20.00
N ARG A 197 48.77 -3.16 21.14
CA ARG A 197 50.11 -2.61 21.42
C ARG A 197 50.22 -1.11 21.65
#